data_AF-A0A645BDL4-F1
#
_entry.id   AF-A0A645BDL4-F1
#
_cell.length_a   1.000
_cell.length_b   1.000
_cell.length_c   1.000
_cell.angle_alpha   90.00
_cell.angle_beta   90.00
_cell.angle_gamma   90.00
#
_symmetry.space_group_name_H-M   'P 1'
#
loop_
_entity.id
_entity.type
_entity.pdbx_description
1 polymer ?
#
loop_
_entity_poly.entity_id
_entity_poly.type
_entity_poly.pdbx_seq_one_letter_code
_entity_poly.pdbx_strand_id
1 'polypeptide(L)'
;MLGKKGIIKISDKYFEAADINRIALIAPQAKINIIHDFEVVEKRVLTIPPSINGIVKCMNPMCITNHQPIETLFSTIVEHPDIKLVCHFCEKTTDRDNLKIISNRH
;
A
#
# COMPACT_ATOMS: atom_id res chain seq x y z
N MET A 1 -7.88 23.46 7.12
CA MET A 1 -8.48 22.96 8.38
C MET A 1 -7.98 21.54 8.61
N LEU A 2 -7.36 21.25 9.75
CA LEU A 2 -7.08 19.85 10.13
C LEU A 2 -8.43 19.22 10.51
N GLY A 3 -9.00 18.43 9.60
CA GLY A 3 -10.27 17.73 9.79
C GLY A 3 -10.21 16.63 10.87
N LYS A 4 -11.18 15.70 10.83
CA LYS A 4 -11.23 14.54 11.73
C LYS A 4 -10.03 13.62 11.47
N LYS A 5 -9.37 13.16 12.53
CA LYS A 5 -8.23 12.23 12.46
C LYS A 5 -8.60 10.91 13.14
N GLY A 6 -8.40 9.79 12.44
CA GLY A 6 -8.46 8.45 13.02
C GLY A 6 -7.13 8.07 13.67
N ILE A 7 -7.18 7.33 14.77
CA ILE A 7 -6.00 6.76 15.45
C ILE A 7 -6.26 5.28 15.69
N ILE A 8 -5.32 4.43 15.29
CA ILE A 8 -5.30 2.99 15.57
C ILE A 8 -4.07 2.72 16.45
N LYS A 9 -4.25 2.01 17.56
CA LYS A 9 -3.16 1.55 18.45
C LYS A 9 -3.18 0.03 18.48
N ILE A 10 -2.03 -0.59 18.27
CA ILE A 10 -1.85 -2.05 18.29
C ILE A 10 -0.67 -2.34 19.20
N SER A 11 -0.89 -3.17 20.21
CA SER A 11 0.15 -3.61 21.15
C SER A 11 0.88 -4.84 20.61
N ASP A 12 2.13 -5.03 21.04
CA ASP A 12 2.95 -6.22 20.81
C ASP A 12 3.15 -6.60 19.33
N LYS A 13 3.09 -5.61 18.44
CA LYS A 13 3.30 -5.82 17.00
C LYS A 13 4.14 -4.72 16.39
N TYR A 14 5.18 -5.13 15.68
CA TYR A 14 5.91 -4.30 14.73
C TYR A 14 5.41 -4.63 13.33
N PHE A 15 5.17 -3.60 12.52
CA PHE A 15 4.76 -3.79 11.13
C PHE A 15 5.97 -4.06 10.25
N GLU A 16 5.87 -5.12 9.45
CA GLU A 16 6.82 -5.38 8.38
C GLU A 16 6.67 -4.36 7.25
N ALA A 17 7.70 -4.21 6.42
CA ALA A 17 7.69 -3.27 5.29
C ALA A 17 6.49 -3.50 4.34
N ALA A 18 6.08 -4.76 4.13
CA ALA A 18 4.94 -5.09 3.29
C ALA A 18 3.60 -4.54 3.85
N ASP A 19 3.41 -4.59 5.17
CA ASP A 19 2.22 -4.04 5.81
C ASP A 19 2.22 -2.51 5.78
N ILE A 20 3.39 -1.91 6.00
CA ILE A 20 3.59 -0.46 5.88
C ILE A 20 3.23 0.01 4.45
N ASN A 21 3.67 -0.72 3.43
CA ASN A 21 3.37 -0.41 2.03
C ASN A 21 1.86 -0.52 1.72
N ARG A 22 1.17 -1.51 2.28
CA ARG A 22 -0.30 -1.63 2.19
C ARG A 22 -1.00 -0.41 2.79
N ILE A 23 -0.56 0.04 3.96
CA ILE A 23 -1.13 1.22 4.61
C ILE A 23 -0.85 2.48 3.76
N ALA A 24 0.35 2.61 3.19
CA ALA A 24 0.72 3.76 2.36
C ALA A 24 -0.18 3.92 1.12
N LEU A 25 -0.68 2.81 0.54
CA LEU A 25 -1.61 2.84 -0.59
C LEU A 25 -3.00 3.38 -0.23
N ILE A 26 -3.48 3.11 0.98
CA ILE A 26 -4.81 3.52 1.45
C ILE A 26 -4.75 4.92 2.07
N ALA A 27 -3.70 5.18 2.84
CA ALA A 27 -3.52 6.37 3.66
C ALA A 27 -2.09 6.92 3.50
N PRO A 28 -1.75 7.51 2.35
CA PRO A 28 -0.39 8.00 2.06
C PRO A 28 0.08 9.11 3.01
N GLN A 29 -0.85 9.80 3.69
CA GLN A 29 -0.56 10.85 4.67
C GLN A 29 -0.51 10.33 6.12
N ALA A 30 -0.66 9.02 6.34
CA ALA A 30 -0.59 8.44 7.68
C ALA A 30 0.84 8.49 8.23
N LYS A 31 0.92 8.66 9.56
CA LYS A 31 2.16 8.65 10.32
C LYS A 31 2.15 7.47 11.27
N ILE A 32 3.20 6.66 11.23
CA ILE A 32 3.38 5.54 12.16
C ILE A 32 4.32 5.98 13.27
N ASN A 33 3.91 5.78 14.51
CA ASN A 33 4.76 5.96 15.69
C ASN A 33 5.01 4.59 16.29
N ILE A 34 6.27 4.23 16.48
CA ILE A 34 6.68 3.00 17.15
C ILE A 34 7.02 3.37 18.59
N ILE A 35 6.40 2.65 19.54
CA ILE A 35 6.55 2.90 20.97
C ILE A 35 7.20 1.68 21.61
N HIS A 36 8.22 1.90 22.43
CA HIS A 36 8.89 0.87 23.23
C HIS A 36 9.14 1.45 24.62
N ASP A 37 8.86 0.69 25.68
CA ASP A 37 8.96 1.15 27.07
C ASP A 37 8.29 2.52 27.33
N PHE A 38 7.09 2.71 26.79
CA PHE A 38 6.28 3.95 26.86
C PHE A 38 6.87 5.17 26.14
N GLU A 39 8.03 5.04 25.48
CA GLU A 39 8.70 6.10 24.74
C GLU A 39 8.55 5.94 23.22
N VAL A 40 8.43 7.05 22.50
CA VAL A 40 8.38 7.02 21.02
C VAL A 40 9.79 6.86 20.48
N VAL A 41 10.15 5.63 20.16
CA VAL A 41 11.48 5.29 19.64
C VAL A 41 11.63 5.56 18.14
N GLU A 42 10.53 5.61 17.38
CA GLU A 42 10.59 5.91 15.95
C GLU A 42 9.32 6.59 15.43
N LYS A 43 9.49 7.54 14.49
CA LYS A 43 8.40 8.16 13.72
C LYS A 43 8.64 7.94 12.24
N ARG A 44 7.81 7.11 11.61
CA ARG A 44 7.86 6.88 10.16
C ARG A 44 6.76 7.67 9.46
N VAL A 45 7.18 8.49 8.49
CA VAL A 45 6.25 9.01 7.48
C VAL A 45 6.12 7.94 6.41
N LEU A 46 4.89 7.54 6.10
CA LEU A 46 4.67 6.60 5.01
C LEU A 46 5.05 7.26 3.68
N THR A 47 5.93 6.61 2.93
CA THR A 47 6.19 6.93 1.54
C THR A 47 5.62 5.81 0.68
N ILE A 48 5.05 6.16 -0.46
CA ILE A 48 4.62 5.16 -1.42
C ILE A 48 5.89 4.67 -2.13
N PRO A 49 6.18 3.37 -2.15
CA PRO A 49 7.36 2.86 -2.83
C PRO A 49 7.25 3.06 -4.35
N PRO A 50 8.37 3.18 -5.07
CA PRO A 50 8.36 3.33 -6.53
C PRO A 50 7.84 2.09 -7.25
N SER A 51 7.85 0.93 -6.60
CA SER A 51 7.25 -0.30 -7.10
C SER A 51 6.50 -1.06 -6.01
N ILE A 52 5.50 -1.84 -6.42
CA ILE A 52 4.62 -2.61 -5.55
C ILE A 52 4.54 -4.02 -6.10
N ASN A 53 4.94 -5.00 -5.27
CA ASN A 53 4.89 -6.41 -5.61
C ASN A 53 3.86 -7.16 -4.75
N GLY A 54 3.01 -7.98 -5.37
CA GLY A 54 2.13 -8.95 -4.70
C GLY A 54 1.01 -8.36 -3.83
N ILE A 55 0.87 -7.03 -3.74
CA ILE A 55 -0.08 -6.36 -2.84
C ILE A 55 -1.38 -5.98 -3.54
N VAL A 56 -1.33 -5.60 -4.82
CA VAL A 56 -2.48 -5.08 -5.57
C VAL A 56 -2.86 -6.04 -6.69
N LYS A 57 -4.15 -6.27 -6.92
CA LYS A 57 -4.65 -7.03 -8.06
C LYS A 57 -4.74 -6.15 -9.31
N CYS A 58 -4.33 -6.67 -10.47
CA CYS A 58 -4.49 -5.95 -11.73
C CYS A 58 -5.97 -5.85 -12.13
N MET A 59 -6.43 -4.64 -12.44
CA MET A 59 -7.81 -4.41 -12.87
C MET A 59 -8.12 -5.00 -14.25
N ASN A 60 -7.10 -5.24 -15.08
CA ASN A 60 -7.29 -5.80 -16.42
C ASN A 60 -7.68 -7.29 -16.31
N PRO A 61 -8.93 -7.68 -16.65
CA PRO A 61 -9.37 -9.06 -16.50
C PRO A 61 -8.57 -10.05 -17.37
N MET A 62 -7.94 -9.57 -18.45
CA MET A 62 -7.11 -10.39 -19.34
C MET A 62 -5.62 -10.41 -18.94
N CYS A 63 -5.23 -9.79 -17.83
CA CYS A 63 -3.83 -9.81 -17.39
C CYS A 63 -3.41 -11.21 -16.95
N ILE A 64 -2.22 -11.64 -17.37
CA ILE A 64 -1.64 -12.95 -17.02
C ILE A 64 -1.57 -13.19 -15.50
N THR A 65 -1.38 -12.13 -14.70
CA THR A 65 -1.35 -12.20 -13.23
C THR A 65 -2.70 -12.55 -12.59
N ASN A 66 -3.80 -12.45 -13.35
CA ASN A 66 -5.13 -12.88 -12.90
C ASN A 66 -5.42 -14.34 -13.24
N HIS A 67 -4.61 -14.97 -14.09
CA HIS A 67 -4.85 -16.30 -14.65
C HIS A 67 -3.78 -17.33 -14.29
N GLN A 68 -2.62 -16.89 -13.78
CA GLN A 68 -1.48 -17.73 -13.43
C GLN A 68 -1.00 -17.41 -12.01
N PRO A 69 -0.33 -18.37 -11.32
CA PRO A 69 0.18 -18.19 -9.96
C PRO A 69 1.48 -17.35 -9.97
N ILE A 70 1.38 -16.11 -10.43
CA ILE A 70 2.47 -15.15 -10.47
C ILE A 70 2.07 -13.90 -9.68
N GLU A 71 3.01 -13.34 -8.93
CA GLU A 71 2.78 -12.10 -8.20
C GLU A 71 2.63 -10.92 -9.17
N THR A 72 1.78 -9.98 -8.80
CA THR A 72 1.65 -8.74 -9.55
C THR A 72 2.82 -7.82 -9.27
N LEU A 73 3.31 -7.13 -10.30
CA LEU A 73 4.33 -6.09 -10.16
C LEU A 73 3.81 -4.81 -10.80
N PHE A 74 3.88 -3.71 -10.06
CA PHE A 74 3.48 -2.38 -10.51
C PHE A 74 4.59 -1.36 -10.30
N SER A 75 4.73 -0.43 -11.24
CA SER A 75 5.41 0.84 -11.03
C SER A 75 4.41 1.86 -10.50
N THR A 76 4.80 2.60 -9.47
CA THR A 76 4.00 3.65 -8.87
C THR A 76 4.25 4.97 -9.59
N ILE A 77 3.18 5.58 -10.08
CA ILE A 77 3.17 6.96 -10.56
C ILE A 77 2.41 7.78 -9.52
N VAL A 78 3.13 8.67 -8.83
CA VAL A 78 2.56 9.56 -7.80
C VAL A 78 2.22 10.88 -8.47
N GLU A 79 0.93 11.14 -8.65
CA GLU A 79 0.39 12.42 -9.13
C GLU A 79 -0.41 13.04 -7.97
N HIS A 80 0.23 13.73 -7.03
CA HIS A 80 -0.46 14.29 -5.86
C HIS A 80 -1.76 15.03 -6.24
N PRO A 81 -2.93 14.66 -5.68
CA PRO A 81 -3.18 13.79 -4.51
C PRO A 81 -3.40 12.29 -4.82
N ASP A 82 -3.36 11.89 -6.08
CA ASP A 82 -3.73 10.57 -6.58
C ASP A 82 -2.52 9.65 -6.83
N ILE A 83 -2.80 8.35 -6.87
CA ILE A 83 -1.82 7.30 -7.11
C ILE A 83 -2.31 6.49 -8.31
N LYS A 84 -1.42 6.29 -9.27
CA LYS A 84 -1.64 5.41 -10.42
C LYS A 84 -0.60 4.30 -10.39
N LEU A 85 -1.02 3.08 -10.69
CA LEU A 85 -0.14 1.91 -10.69
C LEU A 85 -0.09 1.31 -12.09
N VAL A 86 1.09 1.30 -12.72
CA VAL A 86 1.27 0.72 -14.05
C VAL A 86 1.73 -0.72 -13.92
N CYS A 87 0.94 -1.67 -14.44
CA CYS A 87 1.26 -3.09 -14.35
C CYS A 87 2.44 -3.44 -15.28
N HIS A 88 3.46 -4.13 -14.77
CA HIS A 88 4.60 -4.57 -15.59
C HIS A 88 4.26 -5.65 -16.62
N PHE A 89 3.10 -6.30 -16.50
CA PHE A 89 2.75 -7.44 -17.37
C PHE A 89 1.83 -7.07 -18.53
N CYS A 90 0.85 -6.19 -18.30
CA CYS A 90 -0.10 -5.78 -19.34
C CYS A 90 -0.09 -4.28 -19.61
N GLU A 91 0.80 -3.53 -18.94
CA GLU A 91 1.02 -2.09 -19.10
C GLU A 91 -0.20 -1.21 -18.79
N LYS A 92 -1.33 -1.81 -18.38
CA LYS A 92 -2.52 -1.06 -17.99
C LYS A 92 -2.33 -0.39 -16.63
N THR A 93 -2.85 0.84 -16.54
CA THR A 93 -2.85 1.67 -15.34
C THR A 93 -4.04 1.32 -14.45
N THR A 94 -3.79 0.95 -13.19
CA THR A 94 -4.82 0.84 -12.15
C THR A 94 -4.82 2.15 -11.35
N ASP A 95 -5.97 2.83 -11.33
CA ASP A 95 -6.20 4.03 -10.54
C ASP A 95 -6.78 3.71 -9.15
N ARG A 96 -7.08 4.76 -8.38
CA ARG A 96 -7.62 4.64 -7.02
C ARG A 96 -8.98 3.94 -6.98
N ASP A 97 -9.84 4.20 -7.96
CA ASP A 97 -11.20 3.63 -8.00
C ASP A 97 -11.19 2.13 -8.30
N ASN A 98 -10.17 1.67 -9.03
CA ASN A 98 -9.97 0.27 -9.37
C ASN A 98 -8.98 -0.46 -8.44
N LEU A 99 -8.46 0.22 -7.42
CA LEU A 99 -7.48 -0.35 -6.50
C LEU A 99 -8.09 -1.48 -5.66
N LYS A 100 -7.62 -2.71 -5.89
CA LYS A 100 -8.01 -3.89 -5.10
C LYS A 100 -6.79 -4.50 -4.43
N ILE A 101 -6.72 -4.41 -3.11
CA ILE A 101 -5.64 -4.98 -2.31
C ILE A 101 -5.91 -6.48 -2.12
N ILE A 102 -4.91 -7.30 -2.41
CA ILE A 102 -4.95 -8.74 -2.16
C ILE A 102 -4.86 -8.93 -0.63
N SER A 103 -5.95 -9.38 -0.02
CA SER A 103 -5.94 -9.76 1.40
C SER A 103 -5.27 -11.12 1.53
N ASN A 104 -4.22 -11.22 2.35
CA ASN A 104 -3.70 -12.52 2.76
C ASN A 104 -4.80 -13.20 3.60
N ARG A 105 -5.54 -14.13 2.98
CA ARG A 105 -6.30 -15.14 3.72
C ARG A 105 -5.29 -16.23 4.05
N HIS A 106 -4.87 -16.26 5.31
CA HIS A 106 -4.33 -17.47 5.92
C HIS A 106 -5.45 -18.53 5.97
#